data_AF-A0A932ZHF4-F1
#
_entry.id   AF-A0A932ZHF4-F1
#
_cell.length_a   1.000
_cell.length_b   1.000
_cell.length_c   1.000
_cell.angle_alpha   90.00
_cell.angle_beta   90.00
_cell.angle_gamma   90.00
#
_symmetry.space_group_name_H-M   'P 1'
#
loop_
_entity.id
_entity.type
_entity.pdbx_description
1 polymer ?
#
loop_
_entity_poly.entity_id
_entity_poly.type
_entity_poly.pdbx_seq_one_letter_code
_entity_poly.pdbx_strand_id
1 'polypeptide(L)'
;MAKCTYFFDKITNQIIGSHVHAERDPNGSIVSADSDISTVWESIRQGTMWPHLLEKVTGQNPVNMDYLVAEEIPTGYNEYKPSKLDSTDQLERRPYFCLRIIPQDRLLNHEEQERCSMHEVNTEGGVTLDMQVCVKTTQETCVNHANDEDVQGINCEILVECNFGRLIPRDGRVQMQNSHANFQWYLPDDTSKETARCYVKNSTGEVLISKSLQVRCC
;
A
#
# COMPACT_ATOMS: atom_id res chain seq x y z
N MET A 1 -18.23 9.88 1.06
CA MET A 1 -16.93 9.39 0.52
C MET A 1 -16.39 8.40 1.53
N ALA A 2 -15.74 7.33 1.07
CA ALA A 2 -15.23 6.33 1.99
C ALA A 2 -14.03 6.86 2.76
N LYS A 3 -14.04 6.69 4.08
CA LYS A 3 -12.97 7.18 4.93
C LYS A 3 -11.96 6.08 5.27
N CYS A 4 -10.69 6.44 5.25
CA CYS A 4 -9.61 5.62 5.76
C CYS A 4 -9.21 6.10 7.15
N THR A 5 -9.13 5.15 8.09
CA THR A 5 -8.56 5.38 9.42
C THR A 5 -7.06 5.09 9.37
N TYR A 6 -6.23 6.03 9.78
CA TYR A 6 -4.78 5.88 9.92
C TYR A 6 -4.41 5.81 11.39
N PHE A 7 -3.66 4.80 11.79
CA PHE A 7 -3.10 4.68 13.13
C PHE A 7 -1.66 5.19 13.09
N PHE A 8 -1.26 5.96 14.10
CA PHE A 8 0.08 6.51 14.18
C PHE A 8 0.64 6.50 15.60
N ASP A 9 1.96 6.50 15.68
CA ASP A 9 2.71 6.70 16.91
C ASP A 9 3.06 8.19 17.05
N LYS A 10 2.56 8.81 18.12
CA LYS A 10 2.76 10.23 18.44
C LYS A 10 4.20 10.58 18.77
N ILE A 11 5.00 9.63 19.23
CA ILE A 11 6.40 9.90 19.60
C ILE A 11 7.27 10.00 18.35
N THR A 12 7.12 9.05 17.43
CA THR A 12 7.89 9.00 16.18
C THR A 12 7.26 9.78 15.04
N ASN A 13 5.99 10.15 15.19
CA ASN A 13 5.17 10.78 14.16
C ASN A 13 5.10 9.92 12.88
N GLN A 14 4.92 8.60 13.06
CA GLN A 14 4.86 7.62 11.97
C GLN A 14 3.53 6.88 11.94
N ILE A 15 3.02 6.62 10.73
CA ILE A 15 1.85 5.76 10.51
C ILE A 15 2.26 4.30 10.74
N ILE A 16 1.52 3.60 11.60
CA ILE A 16 1.79 2.21 12.00
C ILE A 16 0.77 1.21 11.39
N GLY A 17 -0.34 1.73 10.87
CA GLY A 17 -1.34 0.97 10.14
C GLY A 17 -2.40 1.87 9.53
N SER A 18 -3.19 1.31 8.62
CA SER A 18 -4.39 1.95 8.11
C SER A 18 -5.51 0.92 7.95
N HIS A 19 -6.74 1.39 8.00
CA HIS A 19 -7.95 0.59 7.87
C HIS A 19 -8.96 1.31 6.99
N VAL A 20 -9.50 0.59 6.01
CA VAL A 20 -10.59 1.04 5.15
C VAL A 20 -11.73 0.06 5.34
N HIS A 21 -12.93 0.56 5.61
CA HIS A 21 -14.12 -0.27 5.62
C HIS A 21 -14.61 -0.43 4.18
N ALA A 22 -15.10 -1.61 3.82
CA ALA A 22 -15.76 -1.85 2.56
C ALA A 22 -17.09 -2.56 2.80
N GLU A 23 -18.12 -2.15 2.08
CA GLU A 23 -19.45 -2.75 2.11
C GLU A 23 -19.80 -3.35 0.75
N ARG A 24 -20.76 -4.27 0.75
CA ARG A 24 -21.23 -4.90 -0.48
C ARG A 24 -22.42 -4.10 -1.01
N ASP A 25 -22.24 -3.49 -2.16
CA ASP A 25 -23.28 -2.78 -2.91
C ASP A 25 -24.31 -3.82 -3.45
N PRO A 26 -25.60 -3.47 -3.64
CA PRO A 26 -26.62 -4.43 -4.08
C PRO A 26 -26.37 -5.08 -5.44
N ASN A 27 -25.53 -4.48 -6.30
CA ASN A 27 -25.07 -5.09 -7.55
C ASN A 27 -23.98 -6.17 -7.35
N GLY A 28 -23.60 -6.44 -6.10
CA GLY A 28 -22.59 -7.41 -5.72
C GLY A 28 -21.16 -6.88 -5.68
N SER A 29 -20.93 -5.62 -6.10
CA SER A 29 -19.62 -4.97 -6.01
C SER A 29 -19.25 -4.63 -4.56
N ILE A 30 -17.96 -4.56 -4.28
CA ILE A 30 -17.45 -4.12 -2.98
C ILE A 30 -17.08 -2.66 -3.13
N VAL A 31 -17.77 -1.78 -2.39
CA VAL A 31 -17.55 -0.34 -2.38
C VAL A 31 -16.99 0.08 -1.03
N SER A 32 -16.08 1.04 -1.03
CA SER A 32 -15.52 1.56 0.23
C SER A 32 -16.62 2.27 1.04
N ALA A 33 -16.67 2.04 2.35
CA ALA A 33 -17.67 2.59 3.26
C ALA A 33 -17.01 3.38 4.40
N ASP A 34 -17.81 4.06 5.21
CA ASP A 34 -17.30 4.88 6.32
C ASP A 34 -16.70 4.00 7.43
N SER A 35 -15.43 4.22 7.76
CA SER A 35 -14.71 3.51 8.83
C SER A 35 -14.87 4.27 10.15
N ASP A 36 -16.03 4.19 10.81
CA ASP A 36 -16.17 4.69 12.17
C ASP A 36 -15.61 3.67 13.17
N ILE A 37 -14.41 3.95 13.66
CA ILE A 37 -13.74 3.12 14.67
C ILE A 37 -13.91 3.64 16.10
N SER A 38 -14.66 4.74 16.30
CA SER A 38 -14.76 5.40 17.62
C SER A 38 -15.25 4.45 18.73
N THR A 39 -16.17 3.55 18.39
CA THR A 39 -16.75 2.56 19.30
C THR A 39 -15.80 1.43 19.69
N VAL A 40 -14.77 1.17 18.87
CA VAL A 40 -13.79 0.08 19.08
C VAL A 40 -12.38 0.60 19.38
N TRP A 41 -12.17 1.93 19.31
CA TRP A 41 -10.87 2.57 19.46
C TRP A 41 -10.15 2.19 20.75
N GLU A 42 -10.83 2.21 21.90
CA GLU A 42 -10.16 1.88 23.17
C GLU A 42 -9.66 0.43 23.19
N SER A 43 -10.40 -0.50 22.58
CA SER A 43 -9.96 -1.89 22.42
C SER A 43 -8.75 -2.02 21.51
N ILE A 44 -8.72 -1.25 20.40
CA ILE A 44 -7.56 -1.19 19.49
C ILE A 44 -6.34 -0.61 20.21
N ARG A 45 -6.51 0.53 20.89
CA ARG A 45 -5.47 1.26 21.61
C ARG A 45 -4.82 0.40 22.71
N GLN A 46 -5.61 -0.38 23.44
CA GLN A 46 -5.14 -1.29 24.48
C GLN A 46 -4.58 -2.62 23.93
N GLY A 47 -4.63 -2.84 22.61
CA GLY A 47 -4.17 -4.08 21.97
C GLY A 47 -5.05 -5.30 22.23
N THR A 48 -6.25 -5.14 22.80
CA THR A 48 -7.23 -6.24 22.93
C THR A 48 -7.89 -6.55 21.58
N MET A 49 -7.92 -5.56 20.69
CA MET A 49 -8.23 -5.69 19.28
C MET A 49 -7.01 -5.25 18.47
N TRP A 50 -6.69 -5.97 17.38
CA TRP A 50 -5.53 -5.67 16.50
C TRP A 50 -4.20 -5.46 17.26
N PRO A 51 -3.75 -6.44 18.09
CA PRO A 51 -2.55 -6.31 18.93
C PRO A 51 -1.29 -5.94 18.14
N HIS A 52 -1.20 -6.38 16.89
CA HIS A 52 -0.10 -6.08 15.96
C HIS A 52 0.11 -4.58 15.69
N LEU A 53 -0.87 -3.71 15.96
CA LEU A 53 -0.70 -2.27 15.88
C LEU A 53 0.09 -1.74 17.07
N LEU A 54 -0.25 -2.17 18.29
CA LEU A 54 0.43 -1.76 19.52
C LEU A 54 1.90 -2.22 19.55
N GLU A 55 2.20 -3.37 18.96
CA GLU A 55 3.58 -3.88 18.81
C GLU A 55 4.51 -2.92 18.06
N LYS A 56 3.95 -2.05 17.19
CA LYS A 56 4.69 -1.06 16.40
C LYS A 56 4.81 0.32 17.08
N VAL A 57 4.11 0.53 18.19
CA VAL A 57 4.11 1.80 18.93
C VAL A 57 5.36 1.90 19.78
N THR A 58 5.97 3.09 19.87
CA THR A 58 7.15 3.31 20.74
C THR A 58 6.90 2.84 22.17
N GLY A 59 7.72 1.87 22.60
CA GLY A 59 7.62 1.26 23.93
C GLY A 59 6.37 0.43 24.16
N GLN A 60 5.63 0.07 23.10
CA GLN A 60 4.34 -0.63 23.15
C GLN A 60 3.35 0.03 24.12
N ASN A 61 3.44 1.36 24.27
CA ASN A 61 2.64 2.12 25.21
C ASN A 61 1.37 2.64 24.52
N PRO A 62 0.17 2.20 24.94
CA PRO A 62 -1.12 2.65 24.38
C PRO A 62 -1.33 4.16 24.37
N VAL A 63 -0.65 4.92 25.24
CA VAL A 63 -0.73 6.39 25.30
C VAL A 63 -0.06 7.04 24.09
N ASN A 64 0.92 6.37 23.49
CA ASN A 64 1.65 6.86 22.32
C ASN A 64 0.90 6.61 21.01
N MET A 65 -0.11 5.74 21.02
CA MET A 65 -0.92 5.44 19.84
C MET A 65 -2.06 6.45 19.69
N ASP A 66 -2.36 6.84 18.45
CA ASP A 66 -3.51 7.67 18.11
C ASP A 66 -4.00 7.34 16.69
N TYR A 67 -5.13 7.92 16.27
CA TYR A 67 -5.66 7.73 14.93
C TYR A 67 -6.21 9.01 14.29
N LEU A 68 -6.24 9.01 12.96
CA LEU A 68 -6.79 10.07 12.11
C LEU A 68 -7.73 9.45 11.09
N VAL A 69 -8.81 10.16 10.75
CA VAL A 69 -9.74 9.72 9.72
C VAL A 69 -9.63 10.68 8.54
N ALA A 70 -9.25 10.16 7.37
CA ALA A 70 -9.18 10.95 6.15
C ALA A 70 -10.22 10.45 5.15
N GLU A 71 -10.75 11.35 4.33
CA GLU A 71 -11.64 11.00 3.21
C GLU A 71 -10.88 10.39 2.03
N GLU A 72 -9.55 10.40 2.08
CA GLU A 72 -8.66 9.84 1.05
C GLU A 72 -8.13 8.46 1.45
N ILE A 73 -8.33 7.48 0.56
CA ILE A 73 -7.73 6.15 0.65
C ILE A 73 -6.30 6.22 0.08
N PRO A 74 -5.28 5.75 0.82
CA PRO A 74 -3.89 5.87 0.40
C PRO A 74 -3.59 4.87 -0.72
N THR A 75 -2.69 5.24 -1.64
CA THR A 75 -2.13 4.28 -2.61
C THR A 75 -0.91 3.55 -2.08
N GLY A 76 -0.30 4.07 -0.99
CA GLY A 76 0.79 3.44 -0.26
C GLY A 76 0.77 3.78 1.24
N TYR A 77 1.15 2.82 2.09
CA TYR A 77 1.16 3.01 3.56
C TYR A 77 2.10 4.11 4.06
N ASN A 78 3.06 4.54 3.23
CA ASN A 78 4.05 5.56 3.54
C ASN A 78 3.72 6.94 2.94
N GLU A 79 2.57 7.09 2.29
CA GLU A 79 2.15 8.31 1.59
C GLU A 79 1.97 9.53 2.50
N TYR A 80 1.48 9.27 3.72
CA TYR A 80 1.18 10.32 4.67
C TYR A 80 2.11 10.22 5.89
N LYS A 81 2.34 11.35 6.54
CA LYS A 81 2.79 11.43 7.94
C LYS A 81 1.81 12.32 8.69
N PRO A 82 1.60 12.15 10.00
CA PRO A 82 0.78 13.09 10.75
C PRO A 82 1.42 14.48 10.68
N SER A 83 0.64 15.51 10.35
CA SER A 83 1.11 16.90 10.42
C SER A 83 1.15 17.32 11.90
N LYS A 84 1.96 18.32 12.25
CA LYS A 84 1.95 18.83 13.64
C LYS A 84 0.55 19.35 14.00
N LEU A 85 0.13 19.03 15.23
CA LEU A 85 -1.21 19.15 15.84
C LEU A 85 -1.96 20.51 15.74
N ASP A 86 -1.45 21.50 15.00
CA ASP A 86 -1.99 22.87 14.97
C ASP A 86 -2.51 23.32 13.59
N SER A 87 -2.48 22.49 12.54
CA SER A 87 -3.10 22.80 11.24
C SER A 87 -4.38 21.99 10.98
N THR A 88 -5.33 22.62 10.30
CA THR A 88 -6.59 22.00 9.83
C THR A 88 -6.39 20.78 8.94
N ASP A 89 -5.22 20.65 8.29
CA ASP A 89 -4.83 19.48 7.51
C ASP A 89 -4.06 18.52 8.42
N GLN A 90 -4.71 17.44 8.86
CA GLN A 90 -4.19 16.54 9.92
C GLN A 90 -3.17 15.49 9.41
N LEU A 91 -3.09 15.27 8.10
CA LEU A 91 -2.10 14.42 7.45
C LEU A 91 -1.29 15.24 6.46
N GLU A 92 0.04 15.26 6.61
CA GLU A 92 0.96 15.86 5.65
C GLU A 92 1.34 14.78 4.62
N ARG A 93 0.98 14.99 3.35
CA ARG A 93 1.46 14.15 2.25
C ARG A 93 2.97 14.30 2.11
N ARG A 94 3.68 13.20 1.81
CA ARG A 94 5.15 13.20 1.66
C ARG A 94 5.55 12.35 0.45
N PRO A 95 6.80 12.48 -0.03
CA PRO A 95 7.33 11.54 -1.02
C PRO A 95 7.18 10.09 -0.56
N TYR A 96 6.71 9.22 -1.45
CA TYR A 96 6.33 7.85 -1.12
C TYR A 96 6.69 6.86 -2.22
N PHE A 97 6.91 5.61 -1.82
CA PHE A 97 7.15 4.52 -2.76
C PHE A 97 5.82 3.98 -3.28
N CYS A 98 5.66 3.97 -4.60
CA CYS A 98 4.54 3.37 -5.29
C CYS A 98 5.01 2.11 -6.03
N LEU A 99 4.32 0.99 -5.82
CA LEU A 99 4.56 -0.28 -6.53
C LEU A 99 3.37 -0.59 -7.43
N ARG A 100 3.59 -0.59 -8.75
CA ARG A 100 2.55 -0.80 -9.76
C ARG A 100 2.88 -1.93 -10.73
N ILE A 101 1.82 -2.51 -11.32
CA ILE A 101 1.94 -3.39 -12.49
C ILE A 101 1.94 -2.46 -13.70
N ILE A 102 2.89 -2.64 -14.61
CA ILE A 102 2.89 -1.97 -15.90
C ILE A 102 1.85 -2.71 -16.78
N PRO A 103 0.81 -2.03 -17.27
CA PRO A 103 -0.21 -2.70 -18.09
C PRO A 103 0.43 -3.36 -19.31
N GLN A 104 0.09 -4.63 -19.54
CA GLN A 104 0.33 -5.30 -20.82
C GLN A 104 -1.00 -5.41 -21.56
N ASP A 105 -0.99 -5.08 -22.86
CA ASP A 105 -2.18 -5.08 -23.73
C ASP A 105 -2.96 -6.42 -23.75
N ARG A 106 -2.32 -7.52 -23.31
CA ARG A 106 -2.90 -8.87 -23.29
C ARG A 106 -3.62 -9.26 -22.01
N LEU A 107 -3.60 -8.44 -20.96
CA LEU A 107 -4.05 -8.86 -19.63
C LEU A 107 -5.34 -8.18 -19.13
N LEU A 108 -5.92 -7.18 -19.81
CA LEU A 108 -6.88 -6.28 -19.15
C LEU A 108 -8.03 -5.76 -20.04
N ASN A 109 -9.25 -5.77 -19.49
CA ASN A 109 -10.36 -4.95 -19.96
C ASN A 109 -10.23 -3.53 -19.36
N HIS A 110 -10.49 -2.50 -20.18
CA HIS A 110 -10.23 -1.08 -19.89
C HIS A 110 -10.97 -0.53 -18.64
N GLU A 111 -12.07 -1.16 -18.22
CA GLU A 111 -12.83 -0.77 -17.01
C GLU A 111 -12.17 -1.24 -15.69
N GLU A 112 -11.37 -2.32 -15.72
CA GLU A 112 -10.65 -2.84 -14.55
C GLU A 112 -9.39 -2.02 -14.22
N GLN A 113 -8.84 -1.31 -15.23
CA GLN A 113 -7.69 -0.42 -15.05
C GLN A 113 -8.01 0.80 -14.19
N GLU A 114 -9.25 1.32 -14.24
CA GLU A 114 -9.66 2.52 -13.51
C GLU A 114 -10.29 2.21 -12.14
N ARG A 115 -10.95 1.05 -11.98
CA ARG A 115 -11.81 0.79 -10.80
C ARG A 115 -11.14 0.13 -9.61
N CYS A 116 -9.98 -0.49 -9.77
CA CYS A 116 -9.24 -1.08 -8.66
C CYS A 116 -7.77 -1.14 -9.05
N SER A 117 -6.91 -0.72 -8.12
CA SER A 117 -5.47 -0.95 -8.09
C SER A 117 -5.13 -2.45 -8.11
N MET A 118 -5.39 -3.13 -9.23
CA MET A 118 -5.23 -4.57 -9.53
C MET A 118 -4.80 -5.39 -8.32
N HIS A 119 -5.79 -5.74 -7.49
CA HIS A 119 -5.64 -6.65 -6.36
C HIS A 119 -5.93 -8.10 -6.74
N GLU A 120 -6.44 -8.34 -7.95
CA GLU A 120 -6.76 -9.67 -8.45
C GLU A 120 -6.22 -9.80 -9.88
N VAL A 121 -5.62 -10.95 -10.18
CA VAL A 121 -5.23 -11.32 -11.55
C VAL A 121 -5.93 -12.65 -11.84
N ASN A 122 -6.84 -12.64 -12.81
CA ASN A 122 -7.37 -13.86 -13.40
C ASN A 122 -6.26 -14.43 -14.29
N THR A 123 -5.76 -15.63 -13.97
CA THR A 123 -4.71 -16.26 -14.75
C THR A 123 -5.17 -17.63 -15.22
N GLU A 124 -4.96 -17.94 -16.49
CA GLU A 124 -4.95 -19.32 -17.00
C GLU A 124 -3.65 -20.07 -16.62
N GLY A 125 -2.83 -19.48 -15.73
CA GLY A 125 -1.51 -19.96 -15.33
C GLY A 125 -0.34 -19.25 -16.01
N GLY A 126 0.85 -19.33 -15.39
CA GLY A 126 2.13 -18.97 -16.02
C GLY A 126 2.29 -17.52 -16.45
N VAL A 127 1.86 -16.56 -15.63
CA VAL A 127 1.88 -15.12 -15.98
C VAL A 127 3.16 -14.45 -15.50
N THR A 128 3.76 -13.62 -16.36
CA THR A 128 4.84 -12.71 -15.97
C THR A 128 4.32 -11.28 -15.95
N LEU A 129 4.30 -10.68 -14.77
CA LEU A 129 3.92 -9.28 -14.58
C LEU A 129 5.15 -8.39 -14.70
N ASP A 130 5.08 -7.38 -15.55
CA ASP A 130 6.05 -6.28 -15.53
C ASP A 130 5.68 -5.33 -14.39
N MET A 131 6.62 -5.13 -13.48
CA MET A 131 6.43 -4.35 -12.27
C MET A 131 7.30 -3.11 -12.30
N GLN A 132 6.80 -2.02 -11.71
CA GLN A 132 7.57 -0.81 -11.49
C GLN A 132 7.43 -0.33 -10.06
N VAL A 133 8.57 -0.05 -9.44
CA VAL A 133 8.66 0.79 -8.25
C VAL A 133 8.98 2.20 -8.71
N CYS A 134 8.25 3.17 -8.20
CA CYS A 134 8.56 4.58 -8.38
C CYS A 134 8.48 5.34 -7.05
N VAL A 135 9.18 6.48 -6.96
CA VAL A 135 8.97 7.42 -5.85
C VAL A 135 8.18 8.61 -6.38
N LYS A 136 6.99 8.79 -5.82
CA LYS A 136 6.09 9.88 -6.17
C LYS A 136 6.11 10.96 -5.10
N THR A 137 5.81 12.19 -5.51
CA THR A 137 5.53 13.30 -4.60
C THR A 137 4.20 13.92 -4.94
N THR A 138 3.61 14.45 -3.89
CA THR A 138 2.28 15.03 -3.87
C THR A 138 2.45 16.53 -4.02
N GLN A 139 1.82 17.14 -5.02
CA GLN A 139 1.69 18.61 -5.01
C GLN A 139 0.82 18.98 -3.79
N GLU A 140 1.18 20.02 -3.04
CA GLU A 140 0.49 20.46 -1.80
C GLU A 140 -1.01 20.68 -1.98
N THR A 141 -1.48 20.87 -3.22
CA THR A 141 -2.88 21.16 -3.57
C THR A 141 -3.61 20.03 -4.29
N CYS A 142 -2.96 18.88 -4.53
CA CYS A 142 -3.56 17.80 -5.31
C CYS A 142 -4.32 16.78 -4.45
N VAL A 143 -5.63 16.69 -4.68
CA VAL A 143 -6.59 15.73 -4.10
C VAL A 143 -6.65 14.41 -4.90
N ASN A 144 -5.95 14.33 -6.04
CA ASN A 144 -6.03 13.19 -6.97
C ASN A 144 -4.65 12.58 -7.24
N HIS A 145 -4.48 11.29 -6.88
CA HIS A 145 -3.28 10.48 -7.11
C HIS A 145 -2.84 10.40 -8.58
N ALA A 146 -3.76 10.63 -9.53
CA ALA A 146 -3.43 10.69 -10.96
C ALA A 146 -2.53 11.88 -11.30
N ASN A 147 -2.52 12.91 -10.46
CA ASN A 147 -1.71 14.12 -10.63
C ASN A 147 -0.39 14.08 -9.84
N ASP A 148 -0.12 12.99 -9.11
CA ASP A 148 1.16 12.85 -8.42
C ASP A 148 2.30 12.70 -9.43
N GLU A 149 3.35 13.46 -9.21
CA GLU A 149 4.53 13.50 -10.09
C GLU A 149 5.64 12.61 -9.54
N ASP A 150 6.46 12.07 -10.45
CA ASP A 150 7.65 11.35 -10.06
C ASP A 150 8.66 12.31 -9.45
N VAL A 151 9.19 11.98 -8.27
CA VAL A 151 10.30 12.72 -7.69
C VAL A 151 11.49 12.61 -8.64
N GLN A 152 12.24 13.68 -8.85
CA GLN A 152 13.47 13.58 -9.63
C GLN A 152 14.69 13.29 -8.74
N GLY A 153 15.61 12.48 -9.26
CA GLY A 153 16.96 12.34 -8.70
C GLY A 153 17.14 11.30 -7.58
N ILE A 154 16.15 10.48 -7.25
CA ILE A 154 16.36 9.38 -6.30
C ILE A 154 17.05 8.22 -7.01
N ASN A 155 18.23 7.87 -6.53
CA ASN A 155 19.01 6.75 -7.04
C ASN A 155 19.43 5.88 -5.85
N CYS A 156 19.00 4.62 -5.82
CA CYS A 156 19.33 3.69 -4.74
C CYS A 156 19.20 2.24 -5.21
N GLU A 157 19.81 1.32 -4.46
CA GLU A 157 19.49 -0.11 -4.58
C GLU A 157 18.28 -0.41 -3.68
N ILE A 158 17.29 -1.11 -4.23
CA ILE A 158 16.16 -1.65 -3.48
C ILE A 158 16.19 -3.18 -3.55
N LEU A 159 15.71 -3.83 -2.50
CA LEU A 159 15.54 -5.27 -2.46
C LEU A 159 14.07 -5.62 -2.63
N VAL A 160 13.75 -6.47 -3.59
CA VAL A 160 12.41 -6.96 -3.86
C VAL A 160 12.33 -8.42 -3.43
N GLU A 161 11.26 -8.78 -2.72
CA GLU A 161 10.97 -10.15 -2.30
C GLU A 161 9.51 -10.51 -2.58
N CYS A 162 9.23 -11.78 -2.83
CA CYS A 162 7.86 -12.28 -2.94
C CYS A 162 7.66 -13.55 -2.11
N ASN A 163 6.48 -13.72 -1.51
CA ASN A 163 6.13 -14.98 -0.82
C ASN A 163 5.67 -16.08 -1.79
N PHE A 164 5.26 -15.70 -3.01
CA PHE A 164 4.76 -16.60 -4.03
C PHE A 164 5.26 -16.17 -5.41
N GLY A 165 5.61 -17.15 -6.23
CA GLY A 165 6.20 -16.92 -7.54
C GLY A 165 7.70 -16.66 -7.51
N ARG A 166 8.21 -16.00 -8.55
CA ARG A 166 9.63 -15.75 -8.74
C ARG A 166 9.89 -14.37 -9.31
N LEU A 167 10.94 -13.72 -8.83
CA LEU A 167 11.39 -12.42 -9.33
C LEU A 167 12.44 -12.56 -10.44
N ILE A 168 12.48 -11.53 -11.28
CA ILE A 168 13.54 -11.28 -12.26
C ILE A 168 14.00 -9.83 -12.06
N PRO A 169 15.24 -9.58 -11.60
CA PRO A 169 16.29 -10.56 -11.33
C PRO A 169 16.00 -11.47 -10.11
N ARG A 170 16.60 -12.67 -10.10
CA ARG A 170 16.33 -13.71 -9.09
C ARG A 170 16.73 -13.33 -7.67
N ASP A 171 17.77 -12.52 -7.54
CA ASP A 171 18.27 -12.03 -6.26
C ASP A 171 17.45 -10.86 -5.70
N GLY A 172 16.45 -10.39 -6.45
CA GLY A 172 15.56 -9.32 -6.06
C GLY A 172 16.21 -7.95 -5.99
N ARG A 173 17.50 -7.81 -6.30
CA ARG A 173 18.20 -6.54 -6.22
C ARG A 173 17.91 -5.74 -7.48
N VAL A 174 17.29 -4.58 -7.31
CA VAL A 174 16.91 -3.71 -8.42
C VAL A 174 17.49 -2.33 -8.19
N GLN A 175 18.15 -1.79 -9.22
CA GLN A 175 18.70 -0.45 -9.15
C GLN A 175 17.62 0.56 -9.54
N MET A 176 17.29 1.45 -8.63
CA MET A 176 16.47 2.62 -8.91
C MET A 176 17.33 3.71 -9.55
N GLN A 177 16.86 4.21 -10.68
CA GLN A 177 17.45 5.34 -11.41
C GLN A 177 16.38 6.40 -11.67
N ASN A 178 16.68 7.65 -11.33
CA ASN A 178 15.73 8.76 -11.43
C ASN A 178 14.35 8.43 -10.86
N SER A 179 14.33 7.82 -9.68
CA SER A 179 13.12 7.42 -8.95
C SER A 179 12.30 6.31 -9.59
N HIS A 180 12.83 5.57 -10.57
CA HIS A 180 12.17 4.41 -11.16
C HIS A 180 13.05 3.15 -11.12
N ALA A 181 12.42 2.01 -10.88
CA ALA A 181 13.03 0.69 -10.97
C ALA A 181 11.99 -0.27 -11.56
N ASN A 182 12.38 -1.00 -12.61
CA ASN A 182 11.52 -2.03 -13.20
C ASN A 182 12.07 -3.43 -12.85
N PHE A 183 11.16 -4.37 -12.64
CA PHE A 183 11.47 -5.77 -12.44
C PHE A 183 10.30 -6.63 -12.94
N GLN A 184 10.48 -7.95 -13.00
CA GLN A 184 9.39 -8.85 -13.37
C GLN A 184 9.04 -9.78 -12.23
N TRP A 185 7.74 -10.08 -12.10
CA TRP A 185 7.21 -11.03 -11.14
C TRP A 185 6.46 -12.13 -11.87
N TYR A 186 7.06 -13.31 -11.92
CA TYR A 186 6.47 -14.52 -12.48
C TYR A 186 5.59 -15.21 -11.45
N LEU A 187 4.32 -15.39 -11.77
CA LEU A 187 3.34 -16.15 -10.99
C LEU A 187 3.10 -17.51 -11.68
N PRO A 188 3.42 -18.64 -11.03
CA PRO A 188 3.26 -19.96 -11.61
C PRO A 188 1.79 -20.33 -11.78
N ASP A 189 1.55 -21.31 -12.64
CA ASP A 189 0.25 -21.97 -12.83
C ASP A 189 -0.07 -22.89 -11.65
N ASP A 190 -0.38 -22.28 -10.51
CA ASP A 190 -0.76 -23.01 -9.31
C ASP A 190 -1.74 -22.21 -8.47
N THR A 191 -2.80 -22.86 -7.99
CA THR A 191 -3.75 -22.25 -7.04
C THR A 191 -3.09 -22.15 -5.68
N SER A 192 -2.30 -21.10 -5.45
CA SER A 192 -1.88 -20.77 -4.10
C SER A 192 -3.12 -20.50 -3.25
N LYS A 193 -3.27 -21.23 -2.13
CA LYS A 193 -4.26 -20.90 -1.09
C LYS A 193 -3.94 -19.57 -0.40
N GLU A 194 -2.70 -19.10 -0.52
CA GLU A 194 -2.21 -17.87 0.09
C GLU A 194 -2.16 -16.74 -0.95
N THR A 195 -2.53 -15.54 -0.52
CA THR A 195 -2.41 -14.32 -1.33
C THR A 195 -0.95 -14.12 -1.75
N ALA A 196 -0.72 -13.93 -3.06
CA ALA A 196 0.60 -13.62 -3.59
C ALA A 196 0.96 -12.19 -3.18
N ARG A 197 2.14 -12.00 -2.60
CA ARG A 197 2.62 -10.72 -2.08
C ARG A 197 4.03 -10.46 -2.56
N CYS A 198 4.25 -9.22 -2.98
CA CYS A 198 5.54 -8.67 -3.34
C CYS A 198 5.86 -7.50 -2.39
N TYR A 199 7.08 -7.45 -1.90
CA TYR A 199 7.59 -6.47 -0.94
C TYR A 199 8.81 -5.78 -1.53
N VAL A 200 8.87 -4.46 -1.39
CA VAL A 200 10.05 -3.66 -1.67
C VAL A 200 10.63 -3.23 -0.33
N LYS A 201 11.93 -3.44 -0.15
CA LYS A 201 12.66 -3.16 1.08
C LYS A 201 13.83 -2.23 0.82
N ASN A 202 14.21 -1.47 1.83
CA ASN A 202 15.47 -0.72 1.84
C ASN A 202 16.66 -1.64 2.20
N SER A 203 17.86 -1.07 2.22
CA SER A 203 19.10 -1.76 2.56
C SER A 203 19.17 -2.25 4.03
N THR A 204 18.31 -1.75 4.92
CA THR A 204 18.22 -2.24 6.31
C THR A 204 17.20 -3.37 6.46
N GLY A 205 16.47 -3.73 5.39
CA GLY A 205 15.46 -4.79 5.38
C GLY A 205 14.05 -4.33 5.79
N GLU A 206 13.86 -3.03 6.03
CA GLU A 206 12.55 -2.45 6.31
C GLU A 206 11.69 -2.43 5.04
N VAL A 207 10.43 -2.85 5.14
CA VAL A 207 9.48 -2.86 4.02
C VAL A 207 9.02 -1.43 3.73
N LEU A 208 9.36 -0.94 2.54
CA LEU A 208 9.01 0.40 2.05
C LEU A 208 7.61 0.43 1.43
N ILE A 209 7.24 -0.61 0.69
CA ILE A 209 5.92 -0.78 0.07
C ILE A 209 5.68 -2.26 -0.24
N SER A 210 4.42 -2.68 -0.30
CA SER A 210 4.06 -4.04 -0.71
C SER A 210 2.83 -4.03 -1.60
N LYS A 211 2.72 -5.02 -2.49
CA LYS A 211 1.53 -5.26 -3.30
C LYS A 211 1.05 -6.70 -3.12
N SER A 212 -0.24 -6.84 -2.82
CA SER A 212 -0.91 -8.13 -2.68
C SER A 212 -1.81 -8.39 -3.88
N LEU A 213 -1.75 -9.60 -4.43
CA LEU A 213 -2.54 -10.09 -5.56
C LEU A 213 -3.25 -11.39 -5.18
N GLN A 214 -4.52 -11.48 -5.49
CA GLN A 214 -5.27 -12.73 -5.51
C GLN A 214 -5.16 -13.34 -6.91
N VAL A 215 -4.65 -14.57 -6.98
CA VAL A 215 -4.57 -15.33 -8.23
C VAL A 215 -5.83 -16.18 -8.33
N ARG A 216 -6.64 -15.96 -9.35
CA ARG A 216 -7.83 -16.77 -9.64
C ARG A 216 -7.54 -17.68 -10.82
N CYS A 217 -7.78 -18.97 -10.66
CA CYS A 217 -7.83 -19.91 -11.80
C CYS A 217 -9.23 -19.86 -12.41
N CYS A 218 -9.29 -19.87 -13.74
CA CYS A 218 -10.53 -19.95 -14.52
C CYS A 218 -11.23 -21.30 -14.34
#